data_AF-A0A948XCM3-F1
#
_entry.id   AF-A0A948XCM3-F1
#
_cell.length_a   1.000
_cell.length_b   1.000
_cell.length_c   1.000
_cell.angle_alpha   90.00
_cell.angle_beta   90.00
_cell.angle_gamma   90.00
#
_symmetry.space_group_name_H-M   'P 1'
#
loop_
_entity.id
_entity.type
_entity.pdbx_description
1 polymer ?
#
loop_
_entity_poly.entity_id
_entity_poly.type
_entity_poly.pdbx_seq_one_letter_code
_entity_poly.pdbx_strand_id
1 'polypeptide(L)' 'MGEGESKHDKFKRLASQRVTNAIKKIELIGNLSSPGYEYAAEEIEKIFATLQQTLDSTKNKFSKAKKEEAGKFEL' A
#
# COMPACT_ATOMS: atom_id res chain seq x y z
N MET A 1 30.35 3.87 -13.73
CA MET A 1 29.42 4.69 -14.54
C MET A 1 28.05 4.06 -14.40
N GLY A 2 27.14 4.71 -13.68
CA GLY A 2 25.83 4.15 -13.35
C GLY A 2 24.93 4.13 -14.59
N GLU A 3 24.60 2.94 -15.06
CA GLU A 3 23.54 2.76 -16.04
C GLU A 3 22.23 3.27 -15.43
N GLY A 4 21.60 4.22 -16.11
CA GLY A 4 20.40 4.90 -15.64
C GLY A 4 19.29 3.89 -15.36
N GLU A 5 18.91 3.77 -14.09
CA GLU A 5 17.82 2.90 -13.66
C GLU A 5 16.55 3.25 -14.46
N SER A 6 16.05 2.29 -15.26
CA SER A 6 14.82 2.48 -16.03
C SER A 6 13.66 2.85 -15.09
N LYS A 7 12.67 3.61 -15.59
CA LYS A 7 11.46 3.94 -14.82
C LYS A 7 10.80 2.69 -14.20
N HIS A 8 10.88 1.57 -14.92
CA HIS A 8 10.36 0.28 -14.47
C HIS A 8 11.21 -0.36 -13.35
N ASP A 9 12.54 -0.29 -13.44
CA ASP A 9 13.44 -0.77 -12.38
C ASP A 9 13.34 0.08 -11.11
N LYS A 10 13.22 1.41 -11.27
CA LYS A 10 12.94 2.32 -10.16
C LYS A 10 11.61 2.02 -9.49
N PHE A 11 10.58 1.72 -10.28
CA PHE A 11 9.30 1.27 -9.75
C PHE A 11 9.46 -0.03 -8.95
N LYS A 12 10.10 -1.06 -9.52
CA LYS A 12 10.31 -2.34 -8.84
C LYS A 12 11.09 -2.18 -7.53
N ARG A 13 12.21 -1.46 -7.54
CA ARG A 13 13.04 -1.22 -6.36
C ARG A 13 12.25 -0.53 -5.24
N LEU A 14 11.55 0.55 -5.59
CA LEU A 14 10.78 1.30 -4.62
C LEU A 14 9.52 0.56 -4.16
N ALA A 15 8.86 -0.18 -5.05
CA ALA A 15 7.69 -0.99 -4.73
C ALA A 15 8.06 -2.09 -3.75
N SER A 16 9.12 -2.85 -4.02
CA SER A 16 9.61 -3.90 -3.11
C SER A 16 9.92 -3.34 -1.73
N GLN A 17 10.67 -2.24 -1.65
CA GLN A 17 11.00 -1.62 -0.36
C GLN A 17 9.74 -1.14 0.39
N ARG A 18 8.78 -0.54 -0.31
CA ARG A 18 7.53 -0.05 0.30
C ARG A 18 6.62 -1.17 0.76
N VAL A 19 6.48 -2.23 -0.04
CA VAL A 19 5.67 -3.41 0.31
C VAL A 19 6.27 -4.11 1.53
N THR A 20 7.58 -4.34 1.55
CA THR A 20 8.26 -4.94 2.72
C THR A 20 8.05 -4.10 3.98
N ASN A 21 8.16 -2.78 3.88
CA ASN A 21 7.92 -1.90 5.02
C ASN A 21 6.45 -1.93 5.48
N ALA A 22 5.50 -1.98 4.54
CA ALA A 22 4.08 -2.08 4.87
C ALA A 22 3.77 -3.40 5.61
N ILE A 23 4.30 -4.52 5.11
CA ILE A 23 4.16 -5.84 5.76
C ILE A 23 4.70 -5.78 7.20
N LYS A 24 5.91 -5.27 7.40
CA LYS A 24 6.50 -5.13 8.75
C LYS A 24 5.63 -4.29 9.69
N LYS A 25 4.99 -3.23 9.18
CA LYS A 25 4.08 -2.39 9.98
C LYS A 25 2.80 -3.15 10.35
N ILE A 26 2.26 -3.95 9.43
CA ILE A 26 1.10 -4.80 9.69
C ILE A 26 1.45 -5.90 10.71
N GLU A 27 2.63 -6.50 10.62
CA GLU A 27 3.09 -7.48 11.62
C GLU A 27 3.22 -6.86 13.01
N LEU A 28 3.70 -5.61 13.12
CA LEU A 28 3.73 -4.89 14.40
C LEU A 28 2.34 -4.64 14.97
N ILE A 29 1.33 -4.41 14.12
CA ILE A 29 -0.08 -4.33 14.55
C ILE A 29 -0.54 -5.70 15.04
N GLY A 30 -0.17 -6.79 14.35
CA GLY A 30 -0.44 -8.16 14.80
C GLY A 30 0.15 -8.46 16.18
N ASN A 31 1.33 -7.94 16.49
CA ASN A 31 1.95 -8.10 17.82
C ASN A 31 1.16 -7.44 18.95
N LEU A 32 0.22 -6.53 18.65
CA LEU A 32 -0.70 -5.97 19.64
C LEU A 32 -1.75 -6.98 20.09
N SER A 33 -1.91 -8.12 19.41
CA SER A 33 -2.76 -9.22 19.88
C SER A 33 -2.15 -9.98 21.07
N SER A 34 -0.95 -9.60 21.51
CA SER A 34 -0.27 -10.18 22.67
C SER A 34 -1.06 -9.89 23.95
N PRO A 35 -1.07 -10.81 24.94
CA PRO A 35 -1.80 -10.66 26.20
C PRO A 35 -1.37 -9.45 27.06
N GLY A 36 -0.33 -8.72 26.66
CA GLY A 36 0.08 -7.46 27.29
C GLY A 36 -0.79 -6.25 26.92
N TYR A 37 -1.78 -6.41 26.04
CA TYR A 37 -2.66 -5.33 25.61
C TYR A 37 -4.13 -5.74 25.76
N GLU A 38 -4.95 -4.78 26.23
CA GLU A 38 -6.40 -4.89 26.19
C GLU A 38 -6.93 -4.11 24.99
N TYR A 39 -7.82 -4.72 24.23
CA TYR A 39 -8.46 -4.12 23.07
C TYR A 39 -9.90 -4.59 22.97
N ALA A 40 -10.80 -3.70 22.57
CA ALA A 40 -12.17 -4.07 22.25
C ALA A 40 -12.26 -4.62 20.82
N ALA A 41 -13.23 -5.51 20.58
CA ALA A 41 -13.49 -6.03 19.23
C ALA A 41 -13.73 -4.90 18.21
N GLU A 42 -14.44 -3.84 18.63
CA GLU A 42 -14.71 -2.66 17.80
C GLU A 42 -13.44 -1.91 17.38
N GLU A 43 -12.41 -1.89 18.23
CA GLU A 43 -11.14 -1.23 17.92
C GLU A 43 -10.36 -2.03 16.87
N ILE A 44 -10.37 -3.36 16.99
CA ILE A 44 -9.80 -4.26 16.00
C ILE A 44 -10.48 -4.09 14.65
N GLU A 45 -11.83 -4.06 14.63
CA GLU A 45 -12.59 -3.82 13.40
C GLU A 45 -12.25 -2.48 12.76
N LYS A 46 -12.15 -1.40 13.54
CA LYS A 46 -11.76 -0.06 13.05
C LYS A 46 -10.35 -0.05 12.44
N ILE A 47 -9.40 -0.74 13.07
CA ILE A 47 -8.02 -0.86 12.56
C ILE A 47 -8.04 -1.52 11.18
N PHE A 48 -8.65 -2.71 11.07
CA PHE A 48 -8.67 -3.44 9.80
C PHE A 48 -9.51 -2.75 8.73
N ALA A 49 -10.64 -2.14 9.08
CA ALA A 49 -11.45 -1.35 8.15
C ALA A 49 -10.66 -0.17 7.55
N THR A 50 -9.90 0.54 8.38
CA THR A 50 -9.07 1.67 7.94
C THR A 50 -7.93 1.22 7.03
N LEU A 51 -7.27 0.10 7.37
CA LEU A 51 -6.23 -0.51 6.53
C LEU A 51 -6.80 -0.93 5.17
N GLN A 52 -7.94 -1.62 5.17
CA GLN A 52 -8.62 -2.07 3.96
C GLN A 52 -9.01 -0.89 3.07
N GLN A 53 -9.64 0.16 3.62
CA GLN A 53 -9.99 1.37 2.88
C GLN A 53 -8.77 2.04 2.23
N THR A 54 -7.64 2.05 2.93
CA THR A 54 -6.38 2.60 2.42
C THR A 54 -5.83 1.76 1.27
N LEU A 55 -5.88 0.44 1.38
CA LEU A 55 -5.49 -0.50 0.31
C LEU A 55 -6.38 -0.33 -0.92
N ASP A 56 -7.70 -0.29 -0.74
CA ASP A 56 -8.67 -0.10 -1.82
C ASP A 56 -8.49 1.24 -2.53
N SER A 57 -8.31 2.32 -1.77
CA SER A 57 -8.03 3.65 -2.32
C SER A 57 -6.72 3.66 -3.12
N THR A 58 -5.68 3.00 -2.63
CA THR A 58 -4.39 2.89 -3.31
C THR A 58 -4.50 2.07 -4.59
N LYS A 59 -5.17 0.91 -4.55
CA LYS A 59 -5.45 0.06 -5.72
C LYS A 59 -6.27 0.80 -6.77
N ASN A 60 -7.22 1.62 -6.35
CA ASN A 60 -8.02 2.45 -7.25
C ASN A 60 -7.15 3.49 -7.97
N LYS A 61 -6.14 4.10 -7.30
CA LYS A 61 -5.19 5.00 -7.97
C LYS A 61 -4.41 4.30 -9.10
N PHE A 62 -3.98 3.06 -8.89
CA PHE A 62 -3.34 2.26 -9.96
C PHE A 62 -4.30 1.93 -11.11
N SER A 63 -5.59 1.72 -10.81
CA SER A 63 -6.62 1.46 -11.83
C SER A 63 -7.01 2.72 -12.62
N LYS A 64 -7.05 3.89 -11.96
CA LYS A 64 -7.30 5.19 -12.61
C LYS A 64 -6.13 5.65 -13.46
N ALA A 65 -4.89 5.44 -13.02
CA ALA A 65 -3.70 5.73 -13.82
C ALA A 65 -3.72 4.98 -15.17
N LYS A 66 -4.24 3.74 -15.19
CA LYS A 66 -4.44 2.95 -16.42
C LYS A 66 -5.55 3.50 -17.33
N LYS A 67 -6.50 4.26 -16.77
CA LYS A 67 -7.64 4.86 -17.48
C LYS A 67 -7.32 6.26 -18.01
N GLU A 68 -6.46 7.02 -17.34
CA GLU A 68 -6.03 8.36 -17.77
C GLU A 68 -5.10 8.33 -18.98
N GLU A 69 -4.35 7.25 -19.23
CA GLU A 69 -3.60 7.09 -20.49
C GLU A 69 -4.49 6.86 -21.72
N ALA A 70 -5.77 6.49 -21.54
CA ALA A 70 -6.76 6.37 -22.62
C ALA A 70 -7.55 7.68 -22.87
N GLY A 71 -7.19 8.77 -22.17
CA GLY A 71 -7.89 10.06 -22.21
C GLY A 71 -7.20 11.16 -23.02
N LYS A 72 -6.22 10.86 -23.87
CA LYS A 72 -5.73 11.82 -24.86
C LYS A 72 -6.73 11.89 -26.03
N PHE A 73 -7.78 12.68 -25.87
CA PHE A 73 -8.54 13.21 -27.00
C PHE A 73 -7.68 14.35 -27.60
N GLU A 74 -7.13 14.12 -28.79
CA GLU A 74 -6.66 15.17 -29.69
C GLU A 74 -7.88 15.80 -30.38
N LEU A 75 -7.91 17.14 -30.43
CA LEU A 75 -8.73 17.93 -31.35
C LEU A 75 -7.86 18.32 -32.54
#